data_AF-A0A0U1PQF8-F1
#
_entry.id   AF-A0A0U1PQF8-F1
#
_cell.length_a   1.000
_cell.length_b   1.000
_cell.length_c   1.000
_cell.angle_alpha   90.00
_cell.angle_beta   90.00
_cell.angle_gamma   90.00
#
_symmetry.space_group_name_H-M   'P 1'
#
loop_
_entity.id
_entity.type
_entity.pdbx_description
1 polymer ?
#
loop_
_entity_poly.entity_id
_entity_poly.type
_entity_poly.pdbx_seq_one_letter_code
_entity_poly.pdbx_strand_id
1 'polypeptide(L)'
;MALPPQSGSEHSELRNYLRHLYGPLWRHKTRLLLIVGEPTEITAIAPHLANKKWLEGQRTVLLWGGSLQETLESPLLDQWLGLRRGRALDGVVWALTPEQSADAVALDKGLRHLQELARRARRQLPLHLWQVCENAWSQEGRESQPVGCLLPAKVTPAMLEDCLEELVEPLRHQGIAQMKLKKQMHHDFLLRLSRDLQANGIARWRQALAPLLSGFNPGLLLRGVWFSQPLRATDSGEIEHFWWPDPAWHGVQRDKAVGARLGWRAPRVAYGLFLGLAVMWGAGMVLSFVSNWAQIVQVQAVSTALQQASTPEAQLLALNELVHVLARLDHRAVYGAPWYQRFGLNRNPQLLETLWPRYVEANKRLVRDPAAARLREQLEALVKLAPGSPQRVERSAVAYDQLKAYLMMARPEKAEADLLVKTLAHAEPTWEGVSPALWRTVAANVWQFYAEQLAAHPDWRIEADPRLVAQVRQALLDQLGQRNAEASLYQQVLDD
;
A
#
# COMPACT_ATOMS: atom_id res chain seq x y z
N MET A 1 9.29 -20.74 54.50
CA MET A 1 9.70 -20.06 53.26
C MET A 1 8.49 -20.11 52.33
N ALA A 2 7.64 -19.07 52.37
CA ALA A 2 6.42 -19.02 51.57
C ALA A 2 6.78 -18.58 50.16
N LEU A 3 6.41 -19.38 49.17
CA LEU A 3 6.55 -19.07 47.74
C LEU A 3 5.61 -17.90 47.40
N PRO A 4 6.03 -16.91 46.60
CA PRO A 4 5.16 -15.84 46.16
C PRO A 4 4.05 -16.40 45.23
N PRO A 5 2.83 -15.84 45.26
CA PRO A 5 1.73 -16.32 44.44
C PRO A 5 2.02 -16.13 42.95
N GLN A 6 1.74 -17.16 42.15
CA GLN A 6 1.97 -17.18 40.71
C GLN A 6 0.98 -16.26 40.00
N SER A 7 1.42 -15.07 39.60
CA SER A 7 0.62 -14.06 38.90
C SER A 7 0.06 -14.48 37.52
N GLY A 8 0.29 -15.72 37.06
CA GLY A 8 -0.23 -16.23 35.78
C GLY A 8 -1.58 -16.96 35.89
N SER A 9 -1.99 -17.41 37.08
CA SER A 9 -3.23 -18.18 37.28
C SER A 9 -4.48 -17.30 37.18
N GLU A 10 -4.46 -16.13 37.80
CA GLU A 10 -5.64 -15.25 37.97
C GLU A 10 -6.25 -14.77 36.65
N HIS A 11 -5.42 -14.43 35.67
CA HIS A 11 -5.92 -14.01 34.34
C HIS A 11 -6.61 -15.14 33.57
N SER A 12 -6.09 -16.37 33.69
CA SER A 12 -6.69 -17.54 33.06
C SER A 12 -8.01 -17.91 33.73
N GLU A 13 -8.06 -17.79 35.06
CA GLU A 13 -9.22 -18.02 35.89
C GLU A 13 -10.35 -17.03 35.58
N LEU A 14 -10.08 -15.72 35.59
CA LEU A 14 -11.06 -14.70 35.20
C LEU A 14 -11.62 -14.95 33.80
N ARG A 15 -10.75 -15.27 32.83
CA ARG A 15 -11.17 -15.54 31.45
C ARG A 15 -12.09 -16.74 31.35
N ASN A 16 -11.82 -17.80 32.11
CA ASN A 16 -12.64 -19.01 32.15
C ASN A 16 -13.97 -18.75 32.86
N TYR A 17 -13.93 -18.04 34.00
CA TYR A 17 -15.10 -17.61 34.75
C TYR A 17 -16.08 -16.80 33.88
N LEU A 18 -15.59 -15.74 33.21
CA LEU A 18 -16.41 -14.91 32.33
C LEU A 18 -16.94 -15.68 31.11
N ARG A 19 -16.16 -16.64 30.58
CA ARG A 19 -16.61 -17.50 29.48
C ARG A 19 -17.71 -18.46 29.93
N HIS A 20 -17.62 -19.00 31.13
CA HIS A 20 -18.64 -19.87 31.72
C HIS A 20 -19.95 -19.11 31.95
N LEU A 21 -19.89 -17.90 32.55
CA LEU A 21 -21.08 -17.12 32.88
C LEU A 21 -21.74 -16.43 31.67
N TYR A 22 -20.95 -15.85 30.75
CA TYR A 22 -21.47 -15.00 29.67
C TYR A 22 -21.34 -15.60 28.25
N GLY A 23 -20.68 -16.75 28.15
CA GLY A 23 -20.41 -17.46 26.90
C GLY A 23 -19.16 -16.95 26.15
N PRO A 24 -18.91 -17.45 24.92
CA PRO A 24 -17.69 -17.13 24.16
C PRO A 24 -17.58 -15.65 23.76
N LEU A 25 -18.71 -14.92 23.69
CA LEU A 25 -18.78 -13.50 23.34
C LEU A 25 -18.81 -12.57 24.58
N TRP A 26 -18.37 -13.04 25.75
CA TRP A 26 -18.35 -12.26 27.00
C TRP A 26 -17.69 -10.89 26.85
N ARG A 27 -16.66 -10.79 25.98
CA ARG A 27 -15.92 -9.55 25.70
C ARG A 27 -16.78 -8.39 25.20
N HIS A 28 -17.97 -8.65 24.65
CA HIS A 28 -18.90 -7.62 24.20
C HIS A 28 -20.04 -7.37 25.20
N LYS A 29 -20.22 -8.27 26.16
CA LYS A 29 -21.33 -8.24 27.13
C LYS A 29 -20.92 -7.66 28.49
N THR A 30 -19.64 -7.75 28.83
CA THR A 30 -19.12 -7.27 30.11
C THR A 30 -18.43 -5.92 29.97
N ARG A 31 -18.23 -5.23 31.08
CA ARG A 31 -17.45 -4.00 31.19
C ARG A 31 -16.26 -4.24 32.10
N LEU A 32 -15.06 -3.85 31.67
CA LEU A 32 -13.84 -3.98 32.47
C LEU A 32 -13.44 -2.60 33.01
N LEU A 33 -13.53 -2.42 34.32
CA LEU A 33 -13.10 -1.20 35.01
C LEU A 33 -11.85 -1.49 35.82
N LEU A 34 -10.79 -0.71 35.59
CA LEU A 34 -9.56 -0.79 36.37
C LEU A 34 -9.67 0.16 37.57
N ILE A 35 -9.46 -0.34 38.78
CA ILE A 35 -9.42 0.47 40.00
C ILE A 35 -7.98 0.65 40.43
N VAL A 36 -7.58 1.91 40.59
CA VAL A 36 -6.21 2.30 40.92
C VAL A 36 -6.25 3.26 42.12
N GLY A 37 -5.28 3.17 43.02
CA GLY A 37 -5.21 3.94 44.27
C GLY A 37 -4.46 3.18 45.35
N GLU A 38 -4.33 3.75 46.54
CA GLU A 38 -3.71 3.02 47.64
C GLU A 38 -4.59 1.83 48.08
N PRO A 39 -3.99 0.73 48.60
CA PRO A 39 -4.76 -0.46 48.99
C PRO A 39 -5.91 -0.17 49.96
N THR A 40 -5.74 0.83 50.84
CA THR A 40 -6.76 1.31 51.78
C THR A 40 -7.94 1.95 51.06
N GLU A 41 -7.66 2.87 50.13
CA GLU A 41 -8.68 3.57 49.32
C GLU A 41 -9.40 2.61 48.37
N ILE A 42 -8.67 1.69 47.73
CA ILE A 42 -9.27 0.66 46.89
C ILE A 42 -10.24 -0.20 47.70
N THR A 43 -9.83 -0.61 48.91
CA THR A 43 -10.68 -1.40 49.80
C THR A 43 -11.89 -0.59 50.28
N ALA A 44 -11.74 0.73 50.43
CA ALA A 44 -12.83 1.62 50.81
C ALA A 44 -13.91 1.77 49.72
N ILE A 45 -13.59 1.66 48.42
CA ILE A 45 -14.59 1.77 47.34
C ILE A 45 -15.05 0.38 46.83
N ALA A 46 -14.14 -0.59 46.83
CA ALA A 46 -14.39 -1.96 46.41
C ALA A 46 -13.81 -2.92 47.46
N PRO A 47 -14.58 -3.22 48.53
CA PRO A 47 -14.14 -4.15 49.56
C PRO A 47 -13.76 -5.52 48.96
N HIS A 48 -12.76 -6.17 49.53
CA HIS A 48 -12.19 -7.45 49.07
C HIS A 48 -11.43 -7.43 47.73
N LEU A 49 -11.44 -6.34 46.96
CA LEU A 49 -10.75 -6.28 45.67
C LEU A 49 -9.23 -6.41 45.79
N ALA A 50 -8.62 -5.79 46.81
CA ALA A 50 -7.18 -5.86 47.03
C ALA A 50 -6.68 -7.30 47.27
N ASN A 51 -7.51 -8.12 47.92
CA ASN A 51 -7.24 -9.52 48.25
C ASN A 51 -7.56 -10.45 47.06
N LYS A 52 -8.73 -10.27 46.43
CA LYS A 52 -9.24 -11.15 45.37
C LYS A 52 -8.76 -10.79 43.95
N LYS A 53 -8.12 -9.62 43.77
CA LYS A 53 -7.59 -9.04 42.52
C LYS A 53 -8.61 -8.72 41.42
N TRP A 54 -9.75 -9.41 41.38
CA TRP A 54 -10.88 -9.10 40.52
C TRP A 54 -12.20 -9.42 41.20
N LEU A 55 -13.25 -8.68 40.82
CA LEU A 55 -14.62 -8.87 41.29
C LEU A 55 -15.61 -8.70 40.12
N GLU A 56 -16.73 -9.41 40.13
CA GLU A 56 -17.75 -9.37 39.08
C GLU A 56 -19.15 -9.09 39.66
N GLY A 57 -19.85 -8.15 39.05
CA GLY A 57 -21.20 -7.76 39.46
C GLY A 57 -21.94 -7.01 38.36
N GLN A 58 -23.19 -7.40 38.08
CA GLN A 58 -24.05 -6.74 37.08
C GLN A 58 -23.36 -6.51 35.72
N ARG A 59 -22.64 -7.52 35.20
CA ARG A 59 -21.84 -7.46 33.95
C ARG A 59 -20.69 -6.47 33.99
N THR A 60 -20.32 -5.98 35.17
CA THR A 60 -19.17 -5.11 35.40
C THR A 60 -18.13 -5.88 36.18
N VAL A 61 -16.91 -5.91 35.65
CA VAL A 61 -15.76 -6.56 36.26
C VAL A 61 -14.83 -5.46 36.75
N LEU A 62 -14.57 -5.47 38.05
CA LEU A 62 -13.58 -4.60 38.68
C LEU A 62 -12.25 -5.34 38.70
N LEU A 63 -11.21 -4.67 38.23
CA LEU A 63 -9.85 -5.18 38.18
C LEU A 63 -8.96 -4.36 39.10
N TRP A 64 -8.16 -5.03 39.93
CA TRP A 64 -7.16 -4.36 40.75
C TRP A 64 -6.00 -3.89 39.88
N GLY A 65 -5.71 -2.59 39.91
CA GLY A 65 -4.64 -1.94 39.15
C GLY A 65 -3.41 -1.54 39.95
N GLY A 66 -3.47 -1.59 41.29
CA GLY A 66 -2.37 -1.22 42.19
C GLY A 66 -2.33 0.25 42.59
N SER A 67 -1.27 0.62 43.32
CA SER A 67 -0.99 2.00 43.73
C SER A 67 -0.38 2.81 42.58
N LEU A 68 -0.62 4.13 42.60
CA LEU A 68 -0.05 5.11 41.66
C LEU A 68 1.23 5.77 42.18
N GLN A 69 1.65 5.46 43.42
CA GLN A 69 2.91 5.90 44.00
C GLN A 69 4.09 5.04 43.50
N GLU A 70 3.82 3.76 43.24
CA GLU A 70 4.74 2.84 42.55
C GLU A 70 4.48 2.85 41.04
N THR A 71 5.47 2.48 40.25
CA THR A 71 5.29 2.31 38.80
C THR A 71 4.24 1.23 38.54
N LEU A 72 3.22 1.52 37.71
CA LEU A 72 2.19 0.57 37.26
C LEU A 72 2.76 -0.50 36.29
N GLU A 73 3.85 -1.15 36.68
CA GLU A 73 4.55 -2.20 35.94
C GLU A 73 4.38 -3.53 36.63
N SER A 74 3.12 -3.91 36.86
CA SER A 74 2.79 -5.25 37.33
C SER A 74 2.57 -6.17 36.13
N PRO A 75 3.15 -7.39 36.11
CA PRO A 75 2.85 -8.38 35.07
C PRO A 75 1.35 -8.72 35.00
N LEU A 76 0.62 -8.49 36.10
CA LEU A 76 -0.83 -8.65 36.16
C LEU A 76 -1.57 -7.60 35.29
N LEU A 77 -1.05 -6.37 35.22
CA LEU A 77 -1.65 -5.30 34.43
C LEU A 77 -1.55 -5.59 32.92
N ASP A 78 -0.42 -6.11 32.45
CA ASP A 78 -0.25 -6.52 31.05
C ASP A 78 -1.21 -7.66 30.69
N GLN A 79 -1.48 -8.57 31.63
CA GLN A 79 -2.48 -9.61 31.46
C GLN A 79 -3.90 -9.03 31.36
N TRP A 80 -4.24 -8.03 32.19
CA TRP A 80 -5.51 -7.29 32.07
C TRP A 80 -5.66 -6.59 30.73
N LEU A 81 -4.62 -5.92 30.25
CA LEU A 81 -4.61 -5.28 28.93
C LEU A 81 -4.78 -6.31 27.79
N GLY A 82 -4.27 -7.54 27.99
CA GLY A 82 -4.36 -8.67 27.07
C GLY A 82 -5.71 -9.41 27.03
N LEU A 83 -6.65 -9.13 27.93
CA LEU A 83 -7.96 -9.82 28.00
C LEU A 83 -8.79 -9.66 26.71
N ARG A 84 -8.63 -8.53 26.01
CA ARG A 84 -9.41 -8.15 24.82
C ARG A 84 -8.53 -7.60 23.71
N ARG A 85 -8.57 -8.23 22.53
CA ARG A 85 -7.76 -7.88 21.32
C ARG A 85 -8.05 -6.51 20.66
N GLY A 86 -8.78 -5.59 21.30
CA GLY A 86 -9.14 -4.31 20.67
C GLY A 86 -9.78 -3.25 21.58
N ARG A 87 -10.19 -3.62 22.80
CA ARG A 87 -10.56 -2.71 23.88
C ARG A 87 -10.07 -3.30 25.19
N ALA A 88 -8.86 -2.93 25.61
CA ALA A 88 -8.26 -3.44 26.83
C ALA A 88 -9.15 -3.17 28.05
N LEU A 89 -9.55 -1.90 28.26
CA LEU A 89 -10.36 -1.45 29.39
C LEU A 89 -11.54 -0.57 28.92
N ASP A 90 -12.65 -0.60 29.66
CA ASP A 90 -13.82 0.26 29.42
C ASP A 90 -13.74 1.57 30.22
N GLY A 91 -12.99 1.60 31.32
CA GLY A 91 -12.73 2.80 32.12
C GLY A 91 -11.73 2.53 33.25
N VAL A 92 -11.23 3.61 33.85
CA VAL A 92 -10.36 3.60 35.03
C VAL A 92 -11.03 4.43 36.12
N VAL A 93 -11.09 3.88 37.33
CA VAL A 93 -11.53 4.59 38.54
C VAL A 93 -10.31 4.79 39.42
N TRP A 94 -10.00 6.03 39.71
CA TRP A 94 -8.91 6.39 40.60
C TRP A 94 -9.46 6.76 41.97
N ALA A 95 -9.21 5.90 42.95
CA ALA A 95 -9.50 6.11 44.36
C ALA A 95 -8.47 7.08 44.97
N LEU A 96 -8.94 8.09 45.69
CA LEU A 96 -8.13 9.16 46.26
C LEU A 96 -8.63 9.55 47.65
N THR A 97 -7.73 10.00 48.53
CA THR A 97 -8.12 10.67 49.79
C THR A 97 -8.30 12.19 49.60
N PRO A 98 -8.91 12.91 50.58
CA PRO A 98 -9.01 14.36 50.54
C PRO A 98 -7.64 15.06 50.53
N GLU A 99 -6.61 14.45 51.13
CA GLU A 99 -5.23 14.95 51.16
C GLU A 99 -4.55 14.76 49.81
N GLN A 100 -4.67 13.57 49.21
CA GLN A 100 -4.09 13.29 47.89
C GLN A 100 -4.74 14.10 46.77
N SER A 101 -6.05 14.34 46.86
CA SER A 101 -6.76 15.23 45.94
C SER A 101 -6.41 16.71 46.13
N ALA A 102 -5.83 17.09 47.28
CA ALA A 102 -5.31 18.43 47.53
C ALA A 102 -3.89 18.63 47.00
N ASP A 103 -3.08 17.57 46.92
CA ASP A 103 -1.74 17.63 46.37
C ASP A 103 -1.76 17.58 44.85
N ALA A 104 -1.70 18.76 44.22
CA ALA A 104 -1.65 18.90 42.77
C ALA A 104 -0.45 18.19 42.12
N VAL A 105 0.68 18.05 42.84
CA VAL A 105 1.89 17.40 42.32
C VAL A 105 1.72 15.88 42.30
N ALA A 106 1.19 15.30 43.37
CA ALA A 106 0.86 13.87 43.41
C ALA A 106 -0.20 13.52 42.37
N LEU A 107 -1.22 14.38 42.20
CA LEU A 107 -2.25 14.19 41.19
C LEU A 107 -1.67 14.22 39.76
N ASP A 108 -0.82 15.20 39.42
CA ASP A 108 -0.18 15.27 38.10
C ASP A 108 0.70 14.04 37.81
N LYS A 109 1.47 13.57 38.81
CA LYS A 109 2.28 12.34 38.70
C LYS A 109 1.40 11.12 38.40
N GLY A 110 0.32 10.92 39.17
CA GLY A 110 -0.60 9.81 38.93
C GLY A 110 -1.29 9.89 37.56
N LEU A 111 -1.68 11.09 37.11
CA LEU A 111 -2.20 11.30 35.76
C LEU A 111 -1.20 10.91 34.67
N ARG A 112 0.09 11.23 34.83
CA ARG A 112 1.15 10.82 33.87
C ARG A 112 1.31 9.30 33.81
N HIS A 113 1.25 8.60 34.95
CA HIS A 113 1.25 7.14 34.97
C HIS A 113 0.05 6.55 34.24
N LEU A 114 -1.15 7.12 34.42
CA LEU A 114 -2.35 6.70 33.69
C LEU A 114 -2.28 7.03 32.19
N GLN A 115 -1.62 8.12 31.79
CA GLN A 115 -1.35 8.41 30.39
C GLN A 115 -0.41 7.38 29.76
N GLU A 116 0.62 6.94 30.48
CA GLU A 116 1.51 5.88 30.03
C GLU A 116 0.75 4.55 29.87
N LEU A 117 -0.15 4.23 30.80
CA LEU A 117 -1.07 3.10 30.69
C LEU A 117 -1.96 3.21 29.43
N ALA A 118 -2.51 4.39 29.15
CA ALA A 118 -3.32 4.64 27.94
C ALA A 118 -2.51 4.42 26.64
N ARG A 119 -1.22 4.81 26.62
CA ARG A 119 -0.32 4.56 25.49
C ARG A 119 -0.04 3.07 25.31
N ARG A 120 0.24 2.34 26.39
CA ARG A 120 0.41 0.86 26.38
C ARG A 120 -0.86 0.16 25.88
N ALA A 121 -2.02 0.60 26.35
CA ALA A 121 -3.33 0.13 25.90
C ALA A 121 -3.70 0.57 24.47
N ARG A 122 -2.94 1.50 23.87
CA ARG A 122 -3.19 2.16 22.57
C ARG A 122 -4.59 2.76 22.45
N ARG A 123 -5.19 3.17 23.56
CA ARG A 123 -6.57 3.71 23.63
C ARG A 123 -6.70 4.74 24.72
N GLN A 124 -7.57 5.71 24.47
CA GLN A 124 -7.97 6.69 25.46
C GLN A 124 -8.70 5.95 26.57
N LEU A 125 -8.42 6.34 27.80
CA LEU A 125 -9.04 5.76 28.98
C LEU A 125 -10.04 6.75 29.55
N PRO A 126 -11.34 6.39 29.60
CA PRO A 126 -12.31 7.08 30.42
C PRO A 126 -11.86 7.04 31.89
N LEU A 127 -11.57 8.19 32.48
CA LEU A 127 -11.09 8.34 33.85
C LEU A 127 -12.20 8.91 34.72
N HIS A 128 -12.50 8.20 35.81
CA HIS A 128 -13.34 8.68 36.90
C HIS A 128 -12.48 8.88 38.15
N LEU A 129 -12.47 10.08 38.69
CA LEU A 129 -11.82 10.37 39.96
C LEU A 129 -12.81 10.11 41.07
N TRP A 130 -12.38 9.43 42.13
CA TRP A 130 -13.24 9.06 43.23
C TRP A 130 -12.56 9.42 44.55
N GLN A 131 -13.06 10.48 45.19
CA GLN A 131 -12.55 10.92 46.48
C GLN A 131 -13.33 10.22 47.61
N VAL A 132 -12.61 9.39 48.37
CA VAL A 132 -13.11 8.77 49.60
C VAL A 132 -12.95 9.78 50.73
N CYS A 133 -14.06 10.21 51.33
CA CYS A 133 -14.06 11.15 52.44
C CYS A 133 -14.22 10.37 53.75
N GLU A 134 -13.17 10.36 54.57
CA GLU A 134 -13.23 9.74 55.89
C GLU A 134 -13.98 10.63 56.88
N ASN A 135 -14.67 9.98 57.82
CA ASN A 135 -15.47 10.63 58.83
C ASN A 135 -15.00 10.24 60.23
N ALA A 136 -14.97 11.21 61.14
CA ALA A 136 -14.63 11.00 62.55
C ALA A 136 -15.70 10.19 63.33
N TRP A 137 -16.91 10.03 62.78
CA TRP A 137 -17.98 9.23 63.37
C TRP A 137 -18.69 8.37 62.32
N SER A 138 -19.20 7.23 62.77
CA SER A 138 -19.88 6.26 61.90
C SER A 138 -21.22 6.81 61.37
N GLN A 139 -21.49 6.61 60.07
CA GLN A 139 -22.77 6.95 59.42
C GLN A 139 -23.53 5.68 59.02
N GLU A 140 -23.62 4.73 59.94
CA GLU A 140 -24.25 3.44 59.70
C GLU A 140 -25.74 3.58 59.39
N GLY A 141 -26.20 2.97 58.30
CA GLY A 141 -27.62 3.01 57.91
C GLY A 141 -28.02 4.20 57.04
N ARG A 142 -27.07 5.06 56.63
CA ARG A 142 -27.31 6.05 55.57
C ARG A 142 -27.65 5.34 54.25
N GLU A 143 -28.61 5.87 53.51
CA GLU A 143 -28.82 5.46 52.14
C GLU A 143 -27.61 5.87 51.29
N SER A 144 -27.04 4.88 50.60
CA SER A 144 -26.00 5.14 49.63
C SER A 144 -26.62 5.67 48.33
N GLN A 145 -25.98 6.67 47.74
CA GLN A 145 -26.41 7.29 46.49
C GLN A 145 -25.17 7.77 45.71
N PRO A 146 -25.26 7.89 44.38
CA PRO A 146 -24.17 8.47 43.60
C PRO A 146 -24.06 9.95 43.93
N VAL A 147 -22.89 10.37 44.42
CA VAL A 147 -22.59 11.76 44.77
C VAL A 147 -21.42 12.21 43.91
N GLY A 148 -21.64 13.18 43.04
CA GLY A 148 -20.64 13.63 42.07
C GLY A 148 -21.26 14.16 40.79
N CYS A 149 -20.40 14.53 39.84
CA CYS A 149 -20.82 15.03 38.53
C CYS A 149 -20.20 14.18 37.40
N LEU A 150 -20.99 13.98 36.35
CA LEU A 150 -20.56 13.32 35.13
C LEU A 150 -20.26 14.40 34.10
N LEU A 151 -19.02 14.42 33.62
CA LEU A 151 -18.48 15.47 32.78
C LEU A 151 -18.68 15.15 31.29
N PRO A 152 -18.83 16.14 30.40
CA PRO A 152 -18.92 15.93 28.96
C PRO A 152 -17.62 15.37 28.37
N ALA A 153 -17.64 14.94 27.11
CA ALA A 153 -16.46 14.32 26.48
C ALA A 153 -15.28 15.30 26.25
N LYS A 154 -15.59 16.60 26.16
CA LYS A 154 -14.62 17.69 26.12
C LYS A 154 -14.92 18.59 27.31
N VAL A 155 -14.01 18.60 28.28
CA VAL A 155 -14.17 19.34 29.53
C VAL A 155 -13.17 20.47 29.53
N THR A 156 -13.63 21.68 29.89
CA THR A 156 -12.75 22.81 30.19
C THR A 156 -12.71 23.05 31.70
N PRO A 157 -11.69 23.73 32.23
CA PRO A 157 -11.65 24.07 33.66
C PRO A 157 -12.88 24.82 34.15
N ALA A 158 -13.43 25.72 33.33
CA ALA A 158 -14.66 26.46 33.66
C ALA A 158 -15.89 25.53 33.72
N MET A 159 -16.05 24.63 32.76
CA MET A 159 -17.17 23.66 32.79
C MET A 159 -17.10 22.71 33.99
N LEU A 160 -15.90 22.37 34.46
CA LEU A 160 -15.73 21.58 35.69
C LEU A 160 -16.19 22.37 36.92
N GLU A 161 -15.85 23.65 37.00
CA GLU A 161 -16.27 24.57 38.06
C GLU A 161 -17.80 24.67 38.09
N ASP A 162 -18.42 24.97 36.95
CA ASP A 162 -19.88 25.04 36.80
C ASP A 162 -20.58 23.73 37.25
N CYS A 163 -20.09 22.57 36.79
CA CYS A 163 -20.66 21.27 37.16
C CYS A 163 -20.54 20.95 38.66
N LEU A 164 -19.49 21.43 39.33
CA LEU A 164 -19.33 21.25 40.77
C LEU A 164 -20.16 22.27 41.57
N GLU A 165 -20.30 23.50 41.07
CA GLU A 165 -21.18 24.52 41.67
C GLU A 165 -22.65 24.10 41.62
N GLU A 166 -23.11 23.57 40.48
CA GLU A 166 -24.47 23.03 40.31
C GLU A 166 -24.77 21.87 41.28
N LEU A 167 -23.73 21.17 41.76
CA LEU A 167 -23.87 20.06 42.71
C LEU A 167 -24.09 20.56 44.15
N VAL A 168 -23.67 21.78 44.52
CA VAL A 168 -23.69 22.27 45.92
C VAL A 168 -25.11 22.36 46.48
N GLU A 169 -26.04 23.00 45.76
CA GLU A 169 -27.42 23.20 46.23
C GLU A 169 -28.20 21.87 46.37
N PRO A 170 -28.19 20.95 45.38
CA PRO A 170 -28.80 19.63 45.55
C PRO A 170 -28.25 18.85 46.74
N LEU A 171 -26.93 18.88 46.97
CA LEU A 171 -26.32 18.21 48.12
C LEU A 171 -26.79 18.78 49.45
N ARG A 172 -26.95 20.11 49.54
CA ARG A 172 -27.46 20.78 50.73
C ARG A 172 -28.91 20.37 51.02
N HIS A 173 -29.77 20.43 50.01
CA HIS A 173 -31.17 20.03 50.15
C HIS A 173 -31.32 18.54 50.52
N GLN A 174 -30.60 17.66 49.82
CA GLN A 174 -30.62 16.22 50.09
C GLN A 174 -30.04 15.88 51.46
N GLY A 175 -28.95 16.55 51.87
CA GLY A 175 -28.36 16.34 53.18
C GLY A 175 -29.27 16.76 54.33
N ILE A 176 -29.94 17.92 54.22
CA ILE A 176 -30.96 18.34 55.20
C ILE A 176 -32.12 17.35 55.22
N ALA A 177 -32.57 16.89 54.06
CA ALA A 177 -33.62 15.88 53.96
C ALA A 177 -33.21 14.58 54.65
N GLN A 178 -32.01 14.05 54.40
CA GLN A 178 -31.52 12.82 55.03
C GLN A 178 -31.46 12.93 56.56
N MET A 179 -31.02 14.07 57.10
CA MET A 179 -31.02 14.33 58.55
C MET A 179 -32.44 14.36 59.13
N LYS A 180 -33.38 15.02 58.44
CA LYS A 180 -34.77 15.15 58.87
C LYS A 180 -35.57 13.85 58.78
N LEU A 181 -35.41 13.11 57.68
CA LEU A 181 -36.24 11.96 57.34
C LEU A 181 -35.97 10.74 58.23
N LYS A 182 -34.72 10.57 58.69
CA LYS A 182 -34.34 9.46 59.59
C LYS A 182 -34.19 9.86 61.06
N LYS A 183 -34.46 11.13 61.44
CA LYS A 183 -34.22 11.70 62.79
C LYS A 183 -32.80 11.43 63.32
N GLN A 184 -31.83 11.28 62.42
CA GLN A 184 -30.45 10.89 62.71
C GLN A 184 -29.53 12.05 62.33
N MET A 185 -29.24 12.92 63.30
CA MET A 185 -28.40 14.12 63.12
C MET A 185 -26.95 13.80 62.71
N HIS A 186 -26.51 12.55 62.80
CA HIS A 186 -25.17 12.11 62.43
C HIS A 186 -24.97 11.89 60.92
N HIS A 187 -26.04 11.88 60.11
CA HIS A 187 -25.99 11.76 58.64
C HIS A 187 -25.70 13.10 57.95
N ASP A 188 -24.58 13.72 58.28
CA ASP A 188 -24.20 15.06 57.81
C ASP A 188 -23.32 15.07 56.55
N PHE A 189 -23.03 13.92 55.94
CA PHE A 189 -22.01 13.78 54.89
C PHE A 189 -22.26 14.71 53.69
N LEU A 190 -23.48 14.71 53.14
CA LEU A 190 -23.81 15.54 51.97
C LEU A 190 -23.71 17.04 52.29
N LEU A 191 -24.10 17.43 53.50
CA LEU A 191 -24.01 18.82 53.94
C LEU A 191 -22.57 19.26 54.13
N ARG A 192 -21.76 18.42 54.78
CA ARG A 192 -20.33 18.67 54.95
C ARG A 192 -19.64 18.77 53.60
N LEU A 193 -19.90 17.84 52.70
CA LEU A 193 -19.36 17.86 51.34
C LEU A 193 -19.77 19.14 50.60
N SER A 194 -21.04 19.56 50.68
CA SER A 194 -21.51 20.81 50.06
C SER A 194 -20.75 22.04 50.59
N ARG A 195 -20.52 22.10 51.91
CA ARG A 195 -19.76 23.17 52.57
C ARG A 195 -18.29 23.15 52.14
N ASP A 196 -17.67 21.97 52.14
CA ASP A 196 -16.23 21.82 51.84
C ASP A 196 -15.94 22.10 50.35
N LEU A 197 -16.86 21.70 49.45
CA LEU A 197 -16.83 22.07 48.04
C LEU A 197 -16.95 23.59 47.86
N GLN A 198 -17.93 24.22 48.50
CA GLN A 198 -18.18 25.66 48.41
C GLN A 198 -17.04 26.51 49.01
N ALA A 199 -16.41 26.04 50.09
CA ALA A 199 -15.36 26.77 50.77
C ALA A 199 -14.09 26.89 49.91
N ASN A 200 -13.50 25.75 49.51
CA ASN A 200 -12.28 25.71 48.71
C ASN A 200 -12.18 24.49 47.78
N GLY A 201 -13.10 23.51 47.88
CA GLY A 201 -13.01 22.26 47.14
C GLY A 201 -13.13 22.43 45.62
N ILE A 202 -13.98 23.34 45.15
CA ILE A 202 -14.17 23.62 43.71
C ILE A 202 -12.90 24.24 43.11
N ALA A 203 -12.38 25.31 43.73
CA ALA A 203 -11.14 25.95 43.30
C ALA A 203 -9.95 24.98 43.31
N ARG A 204 -9.87 24.11 44.33
CA ARG A 204 -8.86 23.05 44.44
C ARG A 204 -8.92 22.05 43.30
N TRP A 205 -10.10 21.50 42.98
CA TRP A 205 -10.28 20.57 41.87
C TRP A 205 -9.97 21.24 40.52
N ARG A 206 -10.36 22.50 40.34
CA ARG A 206 -10.02 23.28 39.14
C ARG A 206 -8.51 23.42 38.98
N GLN A 207 -7.79 23.76 40.04
CA GLN A 207 -6.34 23.93 40.00
C GLN A 207 -5.61 22.60 39.78
N ALA A 208 -6.02 21.54 40.50
CA ALA A 208 -5.37 20.24 40.41
C ALA A 208 -5.58 19.58 39.03
N LEU A 209 -6.72 19.80 38.39
CA LEU A 209 -7.04 19.25 37.06
C LEU A 209 -6.75 20.19 35.90
N ALA A 210 -6.35 21.43 36.15
CA ALA A 210 -5.99 22.38 35.11
C ALA A 210 -4.95 21.82 34.11
N PRO A 211 -3.87 21.13 34.52
CA PRO A 211 -2.90 20.53 33.57
C PRO A 211 -3.52 19.47 32.65
N LEU A 212 -4.50 18.71 33.15
CA LEU A 212 -5.22 17.71 32.37
C LEU A 212 -6.17 18.35 31.35
N LEU A 213 -6.83 19.44 31.75
CA LEU A 213 -7.92 20.08 31.01
C LEU A 213 -7.46 21.18 30.03
N SER A 214 -6.30 21.80 30.26
CA SER A 214 -5.78 22.91 29.45
C SER A 214 -4.93 22.49 28.25
N GLY A 215 -4.49 21.23 28.19
CA GLY A 215 -3.63 20.70 27.12
C GLY A 215 -4.34 19.70 26.19
N PHE A 216 -3.80 19.54 24.97
CA PHE A 216 -4.11 18.35 24.15
C PHE A 216 -3.54 17.11 24.85
N ASN A 217 -4.35 16.45 25.67
CA ASN A 217 -4.00 15.21 26.33
C ASN A 217 -4.65 14.02 25.59
N PRO A 218 -4.00 13.45 24.56
CA PRO A 218 -4.62 12.44 23.70
C PRO A 218 -4.87 11.09 24.40
N GLY A 219 -4.46 10.91 25.67
CA GLY A 219 -4.50 9.63 26.39
C GLY A 219 -5.65 9.44 27.38
N LEU A 220 -6.17 10.50 27.99
CA LEU A 220 -7.15 10.40 29.07
C LEU A 220 -8.41 11.20 28.73
N LEU A 221 -9.57 10.66 29.12
CA LEU A 221 -10.86 11.33 29.01
C LEU A 221 -11.44 11.45 30.41
N LEU A 222 -11.34 12.62 31.04
CA LEU A 222 -11.97 12.84 32.33
C LEU A 222 -13.50 12.78 32.17
N ARG A 223 -14.15 11.83 32.85
CA ARG A 223 -15.59 11.53 32.71
C ARG A 223 -16.41 11.85 33.94
N GLY A 224 -15.80 11.92 35.11
CA GLY A 224 -16.51 12.33 36.30
C GLY A 224 -15.64 12.43 37.53
N VAL A 225 -16.13 13.21 38.48
CA VAL A 225 -15.58 13.32 39.83
C VAL A 225 -16.68 12.85 40.79
N TRP A 226 -16.35 11.84 41.58
CA TRP A 226 -17.26 11.17 42.50
C TRP A 226 -16.75 11.31 43.93
N PHE A 227 -17.67 11.37 44.88
CA PHE A 227 -17.39 11.47 46.30
C PHE A 227 -18.16 10.38 47.01
N SER A 228 -17.51 9.66 47.92
CA SER A 228 -18.22 8.73 48.78
C SER A 228 -17.56 8.63 50.14
N GLN A 229 -18.26 8.00 51.06
CA GLN A 229 -17.64 7.43 52.24
C GLN A 229 -17.14 6.00 51.94
N PRO A 230 -16.32 5.42 52.83
CA PRO A 230 -15.96 4.01 52.74
C PRO A 230 -17.22 3.15 52.63
N LEU A 231 -17.31 2.42 51.52
CA LEU A 231 -18.38 1.52 51.19
C LEU A 231 -18.24 0.22 51.99
N ARG A 232 -19.37 -0.36 52.36
CA ARG A 232 -19.41 -1.59 53.15
C ARG A 232 -19.21 -2.80 52.26
N ALA A 233 -18.50 -3.80 52.79
CA ALA A 233 -18.53 -5.13 52.22
C ALA A 233 -19.93 -5.71 52.39
N THR A 234 -20.66 -5.90 51.29
CA THR A 234 -21.78 -6.84 51.28
C THR A 234 -21.18 -8.24 51.13
N ASP A 235 -21.01 -8.93 52.25
CA ASP A 235 -20.53 -10.30 52.24
C ASP A 235 -21.65 -11.23 51.75
N SER A 236 -21.68 -11.48 50.44
CA SER A 236 -22.39 -12.63 49.88
C SER A 236 -21.48 -13.86 50.04
N GLY A 237 -21.55 -14.52 51.19
CA GLY A 237 -20.69 -15.66 51.54
C GLY A 237 -20.79 -16.89 50.61
N GLU A 238 -21.63 -16.85 49.58
CA GLU A 238 -21.95 -18.01 48.72
C GLU A 238 -21.28 -18.02 47.34
N ILE A 239 -20.76 -16.88 46.84
CA ILE A 239 -20.17 -16.82 45.49
C ILE A 239 -18.79 -16.15 45.52
N GLU A 240 -17.77 -16.93 45.16
CA GLU A 240 -16.40 -16.46 45.01
C GLU A 240 -16.31 -15.39 43.90
N HIS A 241 -15.56 -14.31 44.16
CA HIS A 241 -15.44 -13.12 43.30
C HIS A 241 -16.73 -12.34 42.97
N PHE A 242 -17.87 -12.63 43.58
CA PHE A 242 -19.09 -11.85 43.38
C PHE A 242 -19.01 -10.48 44.05
N TRP A 243 -19.55 -9.47 43.37
CA TRP A 243 -19.69 -8.12 43.86
C TRP A 243 -21.10 -7.61 43.62
N TRP A 244 -21.76 -7.20 44.69
CA TRP A 244 -23.01 -6.44 44.60
C TRP A 244 -22.67 -4.95 44.57
N PRO A 245 -22.94 -4.22 43.47
CA PRO A 245 -22.58 -2.83 43.38
C PRO A 245 -23.41 -1.98 44.34
N ASP A 246 -22.70 -1.30 45.25
CA ASP A 246 -23.29 -0.28 46.11
C ASP A 246 -23.88 0.84 45.25
N PRO A 247 -25.02 1.44 45.64
CA PRO A 247 -25.67 2.49 44.86
C PRO A 247 -24.78 3.68 44.48
N ALA A 248 -23.70 3.96 45.22
CA ALA A 248 -22.72 4.98 44.86
C ALA A 248 -22.08 4.73 43.48
N TRP A 249 -21.94 3.46 43.07
CA TRP A 249 -21.33 3.07 41.80
C TRP A 249 -22.21 3.33 40.57
N HIS A 250 -23.51 3.60 40.75
CA HIS A 250 -24.42 3.82 39.62
C HIS A 250 -23.99 4.95 38.71
N GLY A 251 -23.32 5.98 39.24
CA GLY A 251 -22.77 7.08 38.47
C GLY A 251 -21.74 6.63 37.42
N VAL A 252 -20.78 5.82 37.85
CA VAL A 252 -19.73 5.24 36.98
C VAL A 252 -20.33 4.18 36.05
N GLN A 253 -21.20 3.31 36.55
CA GLN A 253 -21.79 2.23 35.76
C GLN A 253 -22.70 2.72 34.63
N ARG A 254 -23.37 3.87 34.80
CA ARG A 254 -24.23 4.47 33.77
C ARG A 254 -23.44 5.13 32.65
N ASP A 255 -22.18 5.51 32.87
CA ASP A 255 -21.38 6.13 31.81
C ASP A 255 -21.10 5.13 30.69
N LYS A 256 -21.41 5.53 29.45
CA LYS A 256 -21.19 4.73 28.23
C LYS A 256 -20.08 5.25 27.35
N ALA A 257 -19.27 6.17 27.86
CA ALA A 257 -18.12 6.67 27.13
C ALA A 257 -17.16 5.54 26.72
N VAL A 258 -16.63 5.69 25.51
CA VAL A 258 -15.70 4.74 24.91
C VAL A 258 -14.52 5.57 24.42
N GLY A 259 -13.34 5.34 25.00
CA GLY A 259 -12.16 6.09 24.56
C GLY A 259 -11.75 5.77 23.13
N ALA A 260 -11.32 6.77 22.36
CA ALA A 260 -10.83 6.56 21.00
C ALA A 260 -9.52 5.74 21.00
N ARG A 261 -9.17 5.12 19.86
CA ARG A 261 -7.83 4.51 19.71
C ARG A 261 -6.78 5.62 19.59
N LEU A 262 -5.66 5.51 20.31
CA LEU A 262 -4.51 6.38 20.11
C LEU A 262 -3.75 5.89 18.87
N GLY A 263 -3.42 6.82 17.97
CA GLY A 263 -2.65 6.55 16.76
C GLY A 263 -3.49 6.34 15.48
N TRP A 264 -2.79 6.03 14.39
CA TRP A 264 -3.39 5.90 13.07
C TRP A 264 -4.16 4.59 12.98
N ARG A 265 -5.41 4.67 12.51
CA ARG A 265 -6.17 3.45 12.19
C ARG A 265 -5.49 2.79 11.00
N ALA A 266 -4.84 1.64 11.19
CA ALA A 266 -4.28 0.80 10.12
C ALA A 266 -5.16 0.74 8.84
N PRO A 267 -6.50 0.58 8.92
CA PRO A 267 -7.33 0.60 7.71
C PRO A 267 -7.28 1.95 6.97
N ARG A 268 -7.19 3.10 7.65
CA ARG A 268 -7.10 4.42 6.99
C ARG A 268 -5.80 4.59 6.20
N VAL A 269 -4.68 4.08 6.72
CA VAL A 269 -3.41 4.09 6.00
C VAL A 269 -3.49 3.18 4.79
N ALA A 270 -4.06 1.98 4.94
CA ALA A 270 -4.30 1.06 3.83
C ALA A 270 -5.22 1.67 2.75
N TYR A 271 -6.31 2.35 3.14
CA TYR A 271 -7.19 3.06 2.20
C TYR A 271 -6.44 4.18 1.47
N GLY A 272 -5.62 4.96 2.16
CA GLY A 272 -4.80 6.01 1.55
C GLY A 272 -3.81 5.45 0.53
N LEU A 273 -3.10 4.37 0.87
CA LEU A 273 -2.18 3.68 -0.03
C LEU A 273 -2.91 3.10 -1.25
N PHE A 274 -4.05 2.43 -1.04
CA PHE A 274 -4.85 1.87 -2.13
C PHE A 274 -5.38 2.96 -3.07
N LEU A 275 -5.87 4.07 -2.52
CA LEU A 275 -6.33 5.22 -3.30
C LEU A 275 -5.19 5.84 -4.11
N GLY A 276 -4.01 6.02 -3.50
CA GLY A 276 -2.81 6.51 -4.20
C GLY A 276 -2.39 5.60 -5.35
N LEU A 277 -2.41 4.28 -5.12
CA LEU A 277 -2.11 3.29 -6.16
C LEU A 277 -3.13 3.35 -7.30
N ALA A 278 -4.42 3.46 -6.98
CA ALA A 278 -5.50 3.54 -7.97
C ALA A 278 -5.37 4.80 -8.84
N VAL A 279 -5.06 5.96 -8.25
CA VAL A 279 -4.84 7.21 -9.00
C VAL A 279 -3.62 7.10 -9.92
N MET A 280 -2.51 6.53 -9.43
CA MET A 280 -1.31 6.30 -10.23
C MET A 280 -1.59 5.36 -11.43
N TRP A 281 -2.35 4.29 -11.20
CA TRP A 281 -2.73 3.35 -12.25
C TRP A 281 -3.68 3.99 -13.28
N GLY A 282 -4.64 4.80 -12.81
CA GLY A 282 -5.54 5.58 -13.66
C GLY A 282 -4.80 6.56 -14.57
N ALA A 283 -3.84 7.32 -14.02
CA ALA A 283 -3.00 8.21 -14.82
C ALA A 283 -2.16 7.45 -15.86
N GLY A 284 -1.62 6.29 -15.49
CA GLY A 284 -0.89 5.39 -16.41
C GLY A 284 -1.77 4.89 -17.56
N MET A 285 -3.03 4.52 -17.30
CA MET A 285 -3.98 4.10 -18.34
C MET A 285 -4.30 5.22 -19.32
N VAL A 286 -4.52 6.45 -18.85
CA VAL A 286 -4.80 7.61 -19.71
C VAL A 286 -3.60 7.91 -20.61
N LEU A 287 -2.39 7.90 -20.07
CA LEU A 287 -1.17 8.12 -20.84
C LEU A 287 -0.96 7.02 -21.89
N SER A 288 -1.21 5.76 -21.52
CA SER A 288 -1.17 4.62 -22.44
C SER A 288 -2.21 4.79 -23.56
N PHE A 289 -3.43 5.19 -23.23
CA PHE A 289 -4.50 5.44 -24.21
C PHE A 289 -4.12 6.50 -25.23
N VAL A 290 -3.67 7.68 -24.78
CA VAL A 290 -3.28 8.78 -25.68
C VAL A 290 -2.12 8.36 -26.58
N SER A 291 -1.13 7.66 -26.03
CA SER A 291 0.02 7.18 -26.81
C SER A 291 -0.35 6.15 -27.87
N ASN A 292 -1.21 5.18 -27.53
CA ASN A 292 -1.70 4.18 -28.47
C ASN A 292 -2.62 4.80 -29.54
N TRP A 293 -3.45 5.76 -29.17
CA TRP A 293 -4.33 6.47 -30.10
C TRP A 293 -3.51 7.26 -31.14
N ALA A 294 -2.49 7.99 -30.71
CA ALA A 294 -1.57 8.68 -31.63
C ALA A 294 -0.88 7.73 -32.62
N GLN A 295 -0.50 6.52 -32.17
CA GLN A 295 0.08 5.50 -33.06
C GLN A 295 -0.91 5.00 -34.10
N ILE A 296 -2.15 4.73 -33.71
CA ILE A 296 -3.19 4.29 -34.66
C ILE A 296 -3.43 5.36 -35.72
N VAL A 297 -3.50 6.64 -35.33
CA VAL A 297 -3.65 7.75 -36.27
C VAL A 297 -2.46 7.84 -37.23
N GLN A 298 -1.22 7.71 -36.73
CA GLN A 298 -0.02 7.71 -37.57
C GLN A 298 -0.01 6.55 -38.57
N VAL A 299 -0.38 5.34 -38.13
CA VAL A 299 -0.46 4.14 -38.98
C VAL A 299 -1.52 4.30 -40.08
N GLN A 300 -2.67 4.88 -39.75
CA GLN A 300 -3.71 5.17 -40.73
C GLN A 300 -3.24 6.21 -41.75
N ALA A 301 -2.51 7.25 -41.32
CA ALA A 301 -1.96 8.27 -42.21
C ALA A 301 -0.92 7.70 -43.18
N VAL A 302 0.02 6.88 -42.71
CA VAL A 302 1.05 6.26 -43.57
C VAL A 302 0.44 5.30 -44.58
N SER A 303 -0.53 4.49 -44.16
CA SER A 303 -1.18 3.55 -45.08
C SER A 303 -2.08 4.22 -46.11
N THR A 304 -2.79 5.28 -45.75
CA THR A 304 -3.58 6.08 -46.71
C THR A 304 -2.67 6.84 -47.68
N ALA A 305 -1.54 7.39 -47.21
CA ALA A 305 -0.54 8.01 -48.08
C ALA A 305 0.01 7.02 -49.13
N LEU A 306 0.30 5.77 -48.73
CA LEU A 306 0.76 4.73 -49.65
C LEU A 306 -0.29 4.34 -50.69
N GLN A 307 -1.58 4.32 -50.32
CA GLN A 307 -2.69 4.00 -51.24
C GLN A 307 -3.04 5.15 -52.19
N GLN A 308 -2.92 6.40 -51.73
CA GLN A 308 -3.30 7.59 -52.49
C GLN A 308 -2.14 8.16 -53.32
N ALA A 309 -0.91 7.71 -53.10
CA ALA A 309 0.25 8.17 -53.86
C ALA A 309 0.15 7.79 -55.34
N SER A 310 -0.05 8.79 -56.18
CA SER A 310 -0.14 8.66 -57.64
C SER A 310 1.21 8.64 -58.34
N THR A 311 2.28 9.16 -57.71
CA THR A 311 3.63 9.19 -58.27
C THR A 311 4.54 8.12 -57.63
N PRO A 312 5.47 7.53 -58.38
CA PRO A 312 6.38 6.50 -57.87
C PRO A 312 7.31 7.03 -56.76
N GLU A 313 7.71 8.30 -56.79
CA GLU A 313 8.48 8.94 -55.71
C GLU A 313 7.69 9.03 -54.40
N ALA A 314 6.40 9.41 -54.47
CA ALA A 314 5.55 9.47 -53.29
C ALA A 314 5.28 8.09 -52.70
N GLN A 315 5.18 7.06 -53.55
CA GLN A 315 5.06 5.66 -53.09
C GLN A 315 6.31 5.17 -52.37
N LEU A 316 7.51 5.52 -52.85
CA LEU A 316 8.77 5.16 -52.20
C LEU A 316 8.97 5.89 -50.87
N LEU A 317 8.63 7.18 -50.79
CA LEU A 317 8.65 7.94 -49.53
C LEU A 317 7.67 7.36 -48.50
N ALA A 318 6.45 7.03 -48.93
CA ALA A 318 5.46 6.39 -48.07
C ALA A 318 5.91 5.00 -47.60
N LEU A 319 6.58 4.23 -48.46
CA LEU A 319 7.19 2.96 -48.07
C LEU A 319 8.30 3.14 -47.03
N ASN A 320 9.17 4.16 -47.19
CA ASN A 320 10.22 4.45 -46.22
C ASN A 320 9.66 4.81 -44.83
N GLU A 321 8.61 5.64 -44.79
CA GLU A 321 7.92 5.97 -43.55
C GLU A 321 7.29 4.73 -42.91
N LEU A 322 6.71 3.84 -43.72
CA LEU A 322 6.17 2.56 -43.26
C LEU A 322 7.27 1.69 -42.64
N VAL A 323 8.43 1.59 -43.30
CA VAL A 323 9.61 0.88 -42.78
C VAL A 323 10.05 1.45 -41.43
N HIS A 324 10.12 2.77 -41.26
CA HIS A 324 10.47 3.39 -39.98
C HIS A 324 9.46 3.07 -38.86
N VAL A 325 8.17 3.08 -39.17
CA VAL A 325 7.12 2.72 -38.21
C VAL A 325 7.23 1.24 -37.84
N LEU A 326 7.38 0.35 -38.82
CA LEU A 326 7.54 -1.09 -38.58
C LEU A 326 8.81 -1.40 -37.77
N ALA A 327 9.96 -0.83 -38.13
CA ALA A 327 11.21 -1.03 -37.39
C ALA A 327 11.08 -0.61 -35.92
N ARG A 328 10.37 0.49 -35.64
CA ARG A 328 10.09 0.95 -34.27
C ARG A 328 9.16 -0.01 -33.52
N LEU A 329 8.12 -0.53 -34.17
CA LEU A 329 7.16 -1.45 -33.57
C LEU A 329 7.80 -2.82 -33.32
N ASP A 330 8.59 -3.31 -34.26
CA ASP A 330 9.33 -4.57 -34.16
C ASP A 330 10.39 -4.52 -33.05
N HIS A 331 11.18 -3.44 -33.00
CA HIS A 331 12.11 -3.20 -31.89
C HIS A 331 11.41 -3.24 -30.52
N ARG A 332 10.19 -2.68 -30.42
CA ARG A 332 9.39 -2.75 -29.19
C ARG A 332 8.79 -4.13 -28.92
N ALA A 333 8.61 -4.96 -29.93
CA ALA A 333 8.18 -6.34 -29.75
C ALA A 333 9.30 -7.18 -29.16
N VAL A 334 10.55 -6.97 -29.61
CA VAL A 334 11.73 -7.70 -29.14
C VAL A 334 12.21 -7.20 -27.76
N TYR A 335 12.37 -5.88 -27.58
CA TYR A 335 12.96 -5.28 -26.36
C TYR A 335 11.92 -4.82 -25.32
N GLY A 336 10.63 -4.88 -25.67
CA GLY A 336 9.52 -4.49 -24.81
C GLY A 336 9.03 -3.06 -25.02
N ALA A 337 7.73 -2.85 -24.75
CA ALA A 337 7.12 -1.53 -24.87
C ALA A 337 7.56 -0.59 -23.75
N PRO A 338 7.65 0.74 -24.02
CA PRO A 338 7.93 1.75 -23.00
C PRO A 338 6.99 1.63 -21.80
N TRP A 339 7.47 1.96 -20.59
CA TRP A 339 6.72 1.76 -19.34
C TRP A 339 5.31 2.39 -19.36
N TYR A 340 5.16 3.54 -20.00
CA TYR A 340 3.88 4.26 -20.11
C TYR A 340 2.85 3.56 -21.01
N GLN A 341 3.24 2.58 -21.83
CA GLN A 341 2.33 1.76 -22.64
C GLN A 341 2.00 0.41 -21.98
N ARG A 342 2.64 0.07 -20.86
CA ARG A 342 2.49 -1.23 -20.17
C ARG A 342 1.24 -1.33 -19.30
N PHE A 343 0.45 -0.26 -19.19
CA PHE A 343 -0.82 -0.22 -18.45
C PHE A 343 -1.98 -0.88 -19.23
N GLY A 344 -1.78 -2.11 -19.74
CA GLY A 344 -2.85 -2.96 -20.28
C GLY A 344 -3.39 -2.62 -21.67
N LEU A 345 -3.01 -1.49 -22.27
CA LEU A 345 -3.52 -1.04 -23.58
C LEU A 345 -2.54 -1.21 -24.75
N ASN A 346 -1.47 -1.99 -24.59
CA ASN A 346 -0.48 -2.16 -25.66
C ASN A 346 -1.08 -2.80 -26.92
N ARG A 347 -1.19 -2.02 -28.00
CA ARG A 347 -1.69 -2.47 -29.32
C ARG A 347 -0.58 -2.81 -30.31
N ASN A 348 0.69 -2.76 -29.89
CA ASN A 348 1.86 -3.05 -30.74
C ASN A 348 1.72 -4.34 -31.58
N PRO A 349 1.38 -5.52 -31.01
CA PRO A 349 1.29 -6.75 -31.81
C PRO A 349 0.20 -6.69 -32.89
N GLN A 350 -0.94 -6.06 -32.58
CA GLN A 350 -2.06 -5.91 -33.52
C GLN A 350 -1.70 -4.93 -34.66
N LEU A 351 -0.98 -3.86 -34.35
CA LEU A 351 -0.47 -2.92 -35.35
C LEU A 351 0.55 -3.59 -36.29
N LEU A 352 1.44 -4.42 -35.76
CA LEU A 352 2.39 -5.20 -36.58
C LEU A 352 1.66 -6.17 -37.52
N GLU A 353 0.71 -6.94 -37.00
CA GLU A 353 -0.07 -7.91 -37.78
C GLU A 353 -0.84 -7.25 -38.93
N THR A 354 -1.36 -6.04 -38.72
CA THR A 354 -2.06 -5.29 -39.77
C THR A 354 -1.14 -4.62 -40.80
N LEU A 355 0.08 -4.22 -40.41
CA LEU A 355 1.02 -3.51 -41.29
C LEU A 355 1.87 -4.46 -42.13
N TRP A 356 2.20 -5.65 -41.63
CA TRP A 356 3.07 -6.59 -42.31
C TRP A 356 2.60 -6.92 -43.75
N PRO A 357 1.35 -7.32 -44.00
CA PRO A 357 0.91 -7.65 -45.36
C PRO A 357 1.03 -6.47 -46.34
N ARG A 358 0.75 -5.25 -45.87
CA ARG A 358 0.81 -4.02 -46.69
C ARG A 358 2.25 -3.66 -47.06
N TYR A 359 3.17 -3.81 -46.11
CA TYR A 359 4.60 -3.67 -46.37
C TYR A 359 5.07 -4.69 -47.39
N VAL A 360 4.70 -5.96 -47.22
CA VAL A 360 5.14 -7.04 -48.09
C VAL A 360 4.70 -6.80 -49.52
N GLU A 361 3.44 -6.45 -49.74
CA GLU A 361 2.93 -6.13 -51.08
C GLU A 361 3.68 -4.97 -51.73
N ALA A 362 3.86 -3.87 -50.98
CA ALA A 362 4.57 -2.70 -51.47
C ALA A 362 6.06 -2.97 -51.73
N ASN A 363 6.75 -3.67 -50.82
CA ASN A 363 8.16 -4.02 -50.94
C ASN A 363 8.40 -5.00 -52.10
N LYS A 364 7.51 -5.98 -52.31
CA LYS A 364 7.57 -6.89 -53.47
C LYS A 364 7.56 -6.09 -54.77
N ARG A 365 6.57 -5.22 -54.92
CA ARG A 365 6.38 -4.38 -56.12
C ARG A 365 7.46 -3.32 -56.31
N LEU A 366 7.85 -2.63 -55.25
CA LEU A 366 8.65 -1.40 -55.29
C LEU A 366 10.11 -1.59 -54.89
N VAL A 367 10.58 -2.79 -54.58
CA VAL A 367 11.98 -2.95 -54.14
C VAL A 367 12.51 -4.31 -54.56
N ARG A 368 11.90 -5.38 -54.04
CA ARG A 368 12.41 -6.76 -54.15
C ARG A 368 12.42 -7.25 -55.59
N ASP A 369 11.29 -7.20 -56.29
CA ASP A 369 11.17 -7.80 -57.63
C ASP A 369 11.99 -7.04 -58.67
N PRO A 370 12.02 -5.69 -58.68
CA PRO A 370 12.90 -4.94 -59.58
C PRO A 370 14.39 -5.18 -59.31
N ALA A 371 14.81 -5.28 -58.05
CA ALA A 371 16.20 -5.61 -57.73
C ALA A 371 16.56 -7.05 -58.13
N ALA A 372 15.65 -8.01 -57.92
CA ALA A 372 15.83 -9.39 -58.36
C ALA A 372 15.94 -9.50 -59.88
N ALA A 373 15.09 -8.77 -60.63
CA ALA A 373 15.17 -8.69 -62.08
C ALA A 373 16.50 -8.08 -62.55
N ARG A 374 16.97 -7.02 -61.89
CA ARG A 374 18.25 -6.38 -62.23
C ARG A 374 19.45 -7.29 -61.98
N LEU A 375 19.47 -7.99 -60.85
CA LEU A 375 20.47 -9.02 -60.58
C LEU A 375 20.43 -10.11 -61.65
N ARG A 376 19.22 -10.56 -62.04
CA ARG A 376 19.04 -11.56 -63.10
C ARG A 376 19.64 -11.10 -64.43
N GLU A 377 19.36 -9.88 -64.86
CA GLU A 377 19.92 -9.29 -66.09
C GLU A 377 21.45 -9.21 -66.06
N GLN A 378 22.03 -8.78 -64.93
CA GLN A 378 23.48 -8.67 -64.76
C GLN A 378 24.16 -10.04 -64.82
N LEU A 379 23.54 -11.05 -64.22
CA LEU A 379 24.01 -12.43 -64.27
C LEU A 379 23.87 -13.05 -65.67
N GLU A 380 22.76 -12.81 -66.37
CA GLU A 380 22.57 -13.23 -67.77
C GLU A 380 23.58 -12.57 -68.71
N ALA A 381 23.90 -11.29 -68.49
CA ALA A 381 24.91 -10.57 -69.27
C ALA A 381 26.31 -11.20 -69.10
N LEU A 382 26.65 -11.71 -67.91
CA LEU A 382 27.90 -12.44 -67.71
C LEU A 382 27.95 -13.74 -68.53
N VAL A 383 26.85 -14.52 -68.52
CA VAL A 383 26.75 -15.79 -69.26
C VAL A 383 26.91 -15.56 -70.76
N LYS A 384 26.39 -14.45 -71.29
CA LYS A 384 26.48 -14.08 -72.73
C LYS A 384 27.88 -13.69 -73.20
N LEU A 385 28.82 -13.37 -72.31
CA LEU A 385 30.20 -13.04 -72.71
C LEU A 385 30.92 -14.26 -73.32
N ALA A 386 32.06 -14.06 -73.98
CA ALA A 386 32.87 -15.16 -74.47
C ALA A 386 33.74 -15.76 -73.34
N PRO A 387 33.97 -17.09 -73.31
CA PRO A 387 34.94 -17.74 -72.42
C PRO A 387 36.32 -17.12 -72.56
N GLY A 388 36.99 -16.82 -71.44
CA GLY A 388 38.35 -16.23 -71.43
C GLY A 388 38.44 -14.75 -71.82
N SER A 389 37.32 -14.04 -72.05
CA SER A 389 37.39 -12.60 -72.34
C SER A 389 37.84 -11.77 -71.12
N PRO A 390 38.67 -10.71 -71.30
CA PRO A 390 39.17 -9.91 -70.18
C PRO A 390 38.03 -9.22 -69.40
N GLN A 391 36.95 -8.85 -70.09
CA GLN A 391 35.74 -8.28 -69.48
C GLN A 391 34.98 -9.28 -68.59
N ARG A 392 35.00 -10.57 -68.94
CA ARG A 392 34.46 -11.64 -68.09
C ARG A 392 35.34 -11.82 -66.84
N VAL A 393 36.66 -11.67 -66.99
CA VAL A 393 37.59 -11.81 -65.88
C VAL A 393 37.34 -10.78 -64.79
N GLU A 394 37.18 -9.51 -65.19
CA GLU A 394 36.92 -8.38 -64.29
C GLU A 394 35.55 -8.47 -63.60
N ARG A 395 34.51 -8.90 -64.34
CA ARG A 395 33.13 -8.94 -63.82
C ARG A 395 32.83 -10.15 -62.94
N SER A 396 33.66 -11.19 -62.93
CA SER A 396 33.36 -12.43 -62.20
C SER A 396 33.35 -12.28 -60.69
N ALA A 397 34.22 -11.44 -60.12
CA ALA A 397 34.25 -11.17 -58.68
C ALA A 397 32.94 -10.51 -58.23
N VAL A 398 32.49 -9.49 -58.98
CA VAL A 398 31.22 -8.81 -58.74
C VAL A 398 30.04 -9.76 -58.98
N ALA A 399 30.10 -10.60 -60.02
CA ALA A 399 29.05 -11.56 -60.32
C ALA A 399 28.91 -12.69 -59.29
N TYR A 400 30.01 -13.07 -58.62
CA TYR A 400 29.97 -13.99 -57.48
C TYR A 400 29.13 -13.40 -56.34
N ASP A 401 29.40 -12.15 -55.98
CA ASP A 401 28.65 -11.44 -54.93
C ASP A 401 27.18 -11.24 -55.32
N GLN A 402 26.90 -10.92 -56.59
CA GLN A 402 25.53 -10.81 -57.13
C GLN A 402 24.78 -12.15 -57.11
N LEU A 403 25.44 -13.27 -57.47
CA LEU A 403 24.87 -14.60 -57.39
C LEU A 403 24.60 -14.99 -55.93
N LYS A 404 25.52 -14.67 -55.02
CA LYS A 404 25.35 -14.91 -53.58
C LYS A 404 24.12 -14.15 -53.06
N ALA A 405 23.99 -12.86 -53.39
CA ALA A 405 22.84 -12.03 -53.03
C ALA A 405 21.51 -12.58 -53.59
N TYR A 406 21.49 -12.97 -54.87
CA TYR A 406 20.32 -13.57 -55.51
C TYR A 406 19.88 -14.87 -54.81
N LEU A 407 20.84 -15.72 -54.43
CA LEU A 407 20.56 -16.94 -53.67
C LEU A 407 20.11 -16.66 -52.23
N MET A 408 20.63 -15.62 -51.59
CA MET A 408 20.17 -15.17 -50.26
C MET A 408 18.72 -14.70 -50.29
N MET A 409 18.32 -13.96 -51.33
CA MET A 409 16.92 -13.57 -51.54
C MET A 409 16.00 -14.77 -51.81
N ALA A 410 16.52 -15.85 -52.43
CA ALA A 410 15.75 -17.06 -52.71
C ALA A 410 15.71 -18.05 -51.53
N ARG A 411 16.72 -17.99 -50.65
CA ARG A 411 16.86 -18.84 -49.45
C ARG A 411 17.05 -17.97 -48.20
N PRO A 412 15.95 -17.46 -47.63
CA PRO A 412 15.97 -16.54 -46.49
C PRO A 412 16.74 -17.06 -45.26
N GLU A 413 16.72 -18.37 -45.03
CA GLU A 413 17.43 -19.05 -43.95
C GLU A 413 18.97 -18.93 -44.02
N LYS A 414 19.52 -18.55 -45.18
CA LYS A 414 20.95 -18.32 -45.42
C LYS A 414 21.28 -16.86 -45.71
N ALA A 415 20.33 -15.94 -45.46
CA ALA A 415 20.54 -14.53 -45.69
C ALA A 415 21.50 -13.94 -44.65
N GLU A 416 22.58 -13.31 -45.12
CA GLU A 416 23.47 -12.49 -44.28
C GLU A 416 23.12 -11.03 -44.54
N ALA A 417 22.59 -10.33 -43.54
CA ALA A 417 22.01 -9.00 -43.73
C ALA A 417 23.03 -7.98 -44.28
N ASP A 418 24.21 -7.87 -43.66
CA ASP A 418 25.23 -6.90 -44.06
C ASP A 418 25.73 -7.09 -45.49
N LEU A 419 25.92 -8.35 -45.90
CA LEU A 419 26.36 -8.69 -47.25
C LEU A 419 25.25 -8.44 -48.28
N LEU A 420 24.01 -8.78 -47.94
CA LEU A 420 22.86 -8.56 -48.80
C LEU A 420 22.62 -7.05 -49.04
N VAL A 421 22.72 -6.22 -48.00
CA VAL A 421 22.59 -4.76 -48.13
C VAL A 421 23.72 -4.19 -48.99
N LYS A 422 24.97 -4.59 -48.74
CA LYS A 422 26.13 -4.12 -49.50
C LYS A 422 25.98 -4.46 -50.99
N THR A 423 25.56 -5.67 -51.32
CA THR A 423 25.42 -6.13 -52.72
C THR A 423 24.22 -5.50 -53.42
N LEU A 424 23.08 -5.36 -52.75
CA LEU A 424 21.89 -4.72 -53.30
C LEU A 424 22.06 -3.21 -53.49
N ALA A 425 22.87 -2.54 -52.66
CA ALA A 425 23.23 -1.14 -52.86
C ALA A 425 23.98 -0.90 -54.19
N HIS A 426 24.72 -1.89 -54.70
CA HIS A 426 25.41 -1.81 -55.99
C HIS A 426 24.53 -2.27 -57.17
N ALA A 427 23.43 -2.97 -56.87
CA ALA A 427 22.43 -3.40 -57.84
C ALA A 427 21.23 -2.43 -57.83
N GLU A 428 21.51 -1.14 -58.10
CA GLU A 428 20.46 -0.11 -58.14
C GLU A 428 19.35 -0.48 -59.14
N PRO A 429 18.08 -0.54 -58.71
CA PRO A 429 16.98 -0.72 -59.64
C PRO A 429 16.82 0.56 -60.48
N THR A 430 16.71 0.41 -61.80
CA THR A 430 16.32 1.52 -62.69
C THR A 430 14.82 1.77 -62.57
N TRP A 431 14.46 2.82 -61.84
CA TRP A 431 13.07 3.26 -61.67
C TRP A 431 12.70 4.29 -62.75
N GLU A 432 11.61 4.04 -63.47
CA GLU A 432 10.98 5.09 -64.29
C GLU A 432 10.25 6.08 -63.37
N GLY A 433 10.66 7.35 -63.40
CA GLY A 433 9.99 8.43 -62.66
C GLY A 433 10.45 8.65 -61.21
N VAL A 434 11.56 8.04 -60.77
CA VAL A 434 12.17 8.30 -59.44
C VAL A 434 13.56 8.89 -59.61
N SER A 435 13.82 9.99 -58.91
CA SER A 435 15.14 10.62 -58.91
C SER A 435 16.20 9.71 -58.22
N PRO A 436 17.39 9.52 -58.83
CA PRO A 436 18.48 8.73 -58.23
C PRO A 436 18.96 9.27 -56.87
N ALA A 437 18.77 10.57 -56.62
CA ALA A 437 19.10 11.20 -55.35
C ALA A 437 18.14 10.75 -54.23
N LEU A 438 16.83 10.73 -54.50
CA LEU A 438 15.83 10.27 -53.55
C LEU A 438 16.05 8.80 -53.20
N TRP A 439 16.31 7.94 -54.19
CA TRP A 439 16.59 6.54 -53.94
C TRP A 439 17.80 6.36 -53.01
N ARG A 440 18.92 7.06 -53.24
CA ARG A 440 20.10 6.96 -52.36
C ARG A 440 19.80 7.35 -50.90
N THR A 441 18.86 8.26 -50.66
CA THR A 441 18.46 8.63 -49.28
C THR A 441 17.63 7.56 -48.58
N VAL A 442 16.80 6.83 -49.34
CA VAL A 442 15.84 5.86 -48.80
C VAL A 442 16.39 4.43 -48.82
N ALA A 443 17.19 4.09 -49.83
CA ALA A 443 17.65 2.74 -50.14
C ALA A 443 18.35 2.08 -48.97
N ALA A 444 19.22 2.79 -48.25
CA ALA A 444 19.96 2.23 -47.14
C ALA A 444 19.03 1.67 -46.05
N ASN A 445 18.01 2.44 -45.67
CA ASN A 445 17.06 2.04 -44.63
C ASN A 445 16.14 0.91 -45.09
N VAL A 446 15.63 1.01 -46.33
CA VAL A 446 14.75 -0.01 -46.91
C VAL A 446 15.47 -1.35 -47.09
N TRP A 447 16.72 -1.33 -47.57
CA TRP A 447 17.52 -2.54 -47.72
C TRP A 447 17.92 -3.14 -46.38
N GLN A 448 18.35 -2.31 -45.42
CA GLN A 448 18.70 -2.78 -44.09
C GLN A 448 17.53 -3.50 -43.44
N PHE A 449 16.36 -2.86 -43.43
CA PHE A 449 15.15 -3.44 -42.84
C PHE A 449 14.71 -4.73 -43.55
N TYR A 450 14.72 -4.75 -44.90
CA TYR A 450 14.41 -5.96 -45.65
C TYR A 450 15.37 -7.10 -45.32
N ALA A 451 16.68 -6.83 -45.28
CA ALA A 451 17.70 -7.84 -45.08
C ALA A 451 17.70 -8.42 -43.66
N GLU A 452 17.49 -7.59 -42.63
CA GLU A 452 17.36 -8.03 -41.24
C GLU A 452 16.12 -8.90 -41.01
N GLN A 453 15.00 -8.56 -41.65
CA GLN A 453 13.72 -9.23 -41.45
C GLN A 453 13.51 -10.44 -42.37
N LEU A 454 14.33 -10.60 -43.42
CA LEU A 454 14.19 -11.67 -44.40
C LEU A 454 14.25 -13.06 -43.75
N ALA A 455 15.17 -13.29 -42.81
CA ALA A 455 15.29 -14.58 -42.11
C ALA A 455 14.08 -14.90 -41.23
N ALA A 456 13.44 -13.89 -40.63
CA ALA A 456 12.24 -14.05 -39.80
C ALA A 456 10.97 -14.27 -40.63
N HIS A 457 10.98 -13.90 -41.92
CA HIS A 457 9.83 -14.01 -42.82
C HIS A 457 10.16 -14.76 -44.13
N PRO A 458 10.21 -16.11 -44.11
CA PRO A 458 10.59 -16.93 -45.27
C PRO A 458 9.70 -16.75 -46.51
N ASP A 459 8.46 -16.31 -46.32
CA ASP A 459 7.48 -16.05 -47.39
C ASP A 459 7.86 -14.86 -48.29
N TRP A 460 8.88 -14.08 -47.90
CA TRP A 460 9.37 -12.94 -48.67
C TRP A 460 10.37 -13.33 -49.76
N ARG A 461 10.72 -14.62 -49.84
CA ARG A 461 11.67 -15.14 -50.83
C ARG A 461 11.27 -14.85 -52.28
N ILE A 462 12.28 -14.73 -53.14
CA ILE A 462 12.10 -14.74 -54.61
C ILE A 462 12.13 -16.17 -55.15
N GLU A 463 11.52 -16.38 -56.32
CA GLU A 463 11.67 -17.63 -57.05
C GLU A 463 12.93 -17.57 -57.91
N ALA A 464 13.95 -18.34 -57.53
CA ALA A 464 15.19 -18.42 -58.29
C ALA A 464 15.05 -19.33 -59.50
N ASP A 465 15.44 -18.84 -60.68
CA ASP A 465 15.63 -19.68 -61.88
C ASP A 465 16.82 -20.65 -61.70
N PRO A 466 16.56 -21.97 -61.59
CA PRO A 466 17.62 -22.96 -61.35
C PRO A 466 18.57 -23.09 -62.55
N ARG A 467 18.12 -22.79 -63.78
CA ARG A 467 18.96 -22.89 -64.99
C ARG A 467 19.99 -21.78 -65.01
N LEU A 468 19.57 -20.55 -64.71
CA LEU A 468 20.48 -19.41 -64.64
C LEU A 468 21.54 -19.62 -63.55
N VAL A 469 21.12 -20.07 -62.36
CA VAL A 469 22.05 -20.34 -61.24
C VAL A 469 23.11 -21.36 -61.64
N ALA A 470 22.71 -22.44 -62.32
CA ALA A 470 23.64 -23.46 -62.79
C ALA A 470 24.64 -22.91 -63.83
N GLN A 471 24.14 -22.15 -64.81
CA GLN A 471 24.97 -21.55 -65.88
C GLN A 471 25.99 -20.54 -65.33
N VAL A 472 25.57 -19.66 -64.43
CA VAL A 472 26.48 -18.68 -63.79
C VAL A 472 27.50 -19.40 -62.92
N ARG A 473 27.08 -20.40 -62.13
CA ARG A 473 28.01 -21.16 -61.28
C ARG A 473 29.08 -21.87 -62.12
N GLN A 474 28.71 -22.46 -63.24
CA GLN A 474 29.65 -23.08 -64.16
C GLN A 474 30.61 -22.04 -64.76
N ALA A 475 30.09 -20.90 -65.24
CA ALA A 475 30.93 -19.83 -65.78
C ALA A 475 31.95 -19.27 -64.77
N LEU A 476 31.56 -19.16 -63.49
CA LEU A 476 32.46 -18.74 -62.41
C LEU A 476 33.52 -19.81 -62.07
N LEU A 477 33.14 -21.10 -62.09
CA LEU A 477 34.07 -22.21 -61.85
C LEU A 477 35.10 -22.37 -62.97
N ASP A 478 34.67 -22.25 -64.23
CA ASP A 478 35.55 -22.33 -65.39
C ASP A 478 36.65 -21.26 -65.33
N GLN A 479 36.29 -20.05 -64.89
CA GLN A 479 37.25 -18.96 -64.73
C GLN A 479 38.20 -19.19 -63.55
N LEU A 480 37.72 -19.75 -62.44
CA LEU A 480 38.56 -20.08 -61.28
C LEU A 480 39.58 -21.17 -61.65
N GLY A 481 39.14 -22.16 -62.43
CA GLY A 481 40.00 -23.19 -63.01
C GLY A 481 41.07 -22.61 -63.93
N GLN A 482 40.72 -21.65 -64.78
CA GLN A 482 41.67 -20.95 -65.65
C GLN A 482 42.72 -20.15 -64.84
N ARG A 483 42.32 -19.37 -63.83
CA ARG A 483 43.28 -18.65 -62.96
C ARG A 483 44.22 -19.57 -62.21
N ASN A 484 43.70 -20.69 -61.70
CA ASN A 484 44.53 -21.66 -60.97
C ASN A 484 45.51 -22.37 -61.92
N ALA A 485 45.06 -22.70 -63.14
CA ALA A 485 45.92 -23.26 -64.17
C ALA A 485 47.03 -22.28 -64.57
N GLU A 486 46.70 -21.00 -64.82
CA GLU A 486 47.68 -19.94 -65.08
C GLU A 486 48.65 -19.74 -63.92
N ALA A 487 48.16 -19.68 -62.68
CA ALA A 487 49.01 -19.56 -61.49
C ALA A 487 49.97 -20.76 -61.33
N SER A 488 49.48 -21.98 -61.58
CA SER A 488 50.33 -23.18 -61.55
C SER A 488 51.37 -23.20 -62.68
N LEU A 489 51.04 -22.69 -63.86
CA LEU A 489 51.97 -22.53 -64.99
C LEU A 489 53.06 -21.50 -64.69
N TYR A 490 52.71 -20.35 -64.13
CA TYR A 490 53.71 -19.35 -63.71
C TYR A 490 54.60 -19.87 -62.59
N GLN A 491 54.05 -20.63 -61.64
CA GLN A 491 54.82 -21.24 -60.57
C GLN A 491 55.79 -22.29 -61.12
N GLN A 492 55.35 -23.12 -62.06
CA GLN A 492 56.20 -24.10 -62.74
C GLN A 492 57.33 -23.46 -63.56
N VAL A 493 57.12 -22.29 -64.17
CA VAL A 493 58.15 -21.53 -64.91
C VAL A 493 59.10 -20.73 -64.00
N LEU A 494 58.70 -20.45 -62.76
CA LEU A 494 59.57 -19.81 -61.76
C LEU A 494 60.41 -20.82 -60.96
N ASP A 495 59.93 -22.06 -60.88
CA ASP A 495 60.60 -23.17 -60.20
C ASP A 495 61.56 -23.96 -61.13
N ASP A 496 61.47 -23.75 -62.46
CA ASP A 496 62.44 -24.17 -63.50
C ASP A 496 63.45 -23.04 -63.82
#